data_AF-A0A0V1IHS2-F1
#
_entry.id   AF-A0A0V1IHS2-F1
#
_cell.length_a   1.000
_cell.length_b   1.000
_cell.length_c   1.000
_cell.angle_alpha   90.00
_cell.angle_beta   90.00
_cell.angle_gamma   90.00
#
_symmetry.space_group_name_H-M   'P 1'
#
loop_
_entity.id
_entity.type
_entity.pdbx_description
1 polymer ?
#
loop_
_entity_poly.entity_id
_entity_poly.type
_entity_poly.pdbx_seq_one_letter_code
_entity_poly.pdbx_strand_id
1 'polypeptide(L)'
;MTMDKVKPEHYLSVTFYWISEGRKWIEEVCECQMHEKAHEFSFKFTRIILDRVVERVLVDLKQAMLDDDLERFSHTVDEMCAFDVELRQDFPRTEPGCMEVLVNDELFDYWYTLENDEMTKYISNVTKNAKSWKPRFENESAEDKDKVPYCVDRFLILMVAFIRRFKLVISFDHRLRLAKLLCMLLVEFYDCLLSYSQTLHIDDHQSPVAEFVNGIAYLVRVLKQWQEQPIFVQLQPGLFDKVMEQFNTLEDNCLDGIVKAEVKRLSKLVRGKFRPSLERGDDLLHSVFAEAVVWPVHTKLLERANFLNEEVFCLWLVKFAQRLADELLYKFLLTIHCDRNVGLKLQKLFLDLFCLFLCRREDGTSQAFRLASSCFDCLSQSLIILSANVPICLMLQESLLNKDEPNEDVGSLLNSLSAGELTPDLLQKLLSVRTDLIRTYS
;
A
#
# COMPACT_ATOMS: atom_id res chain seq x y z
N MET A 1 -59.69 -2.94 0.60
CA MET A 1 -59.01 -3.28 1.86
C MET A 1 -57.52 -3.06 1.64
N THR A 2 -57.06 -1.88 2.01
CA THR A 2 -55.65 -1.48 2.02
C THR A 2 -54.94 -2.34 3.06
N MET A 3 -54.20 -3.38 2.62
CA MET A 3 -53.26 -4.03 3.51
C MET A 3 -52.22 -2.99 3.89
N ASP A 4 -52.25 -2.60 5.16
CA ASP A 4 -51.24 -1.77 5.79
C ASP A 4 -49.84 -2.23 5.40
N LYS A 5 -48.91 -1.27 5.31
CA LYS A 5 -47.49 -1.46 4.99
C LYS A 5 -46.83 -2.40 6.02
N VAL A 6 -46.99 -3.71 5.87
CA VAL A 6 -46.24 -4.69 6.65
C VAL A 6 -44.78 -4.57 6.23
N LYS A 7 -43.92 -4.24 7.18
CA LYS A 7 -42.50 -4.05 6.93
C LYS A 7 -41.80 -5.37 6.57
N PRO A 8 -40.77 -5.34 5.70
CA PRO A 8 -40.08 -6.56 5.24
C PRO A 8 -39.54 -7.42 6.38
N GLU A 9 -38.95 -6.81 7.42
CA GLU A 9 -38.38 -7.51 8.56
C GLU A 9 -39.41 -8.40 9.27
N HIS A 10 -40.68 -7.98 9.32
CA HIS A 10 -41.73 -8.72 10.04
C HIS A 10 -42.14 -9.98 9.28
N TYR A 11 -42.46 -9.87 7.99
CA TYR A 11 -42.91 -11.05 7.26
C TYR A 11 -41.74 -11.99 6.95
N LEU A 12 -40.52 -11.49 6.76
CA LEU A 12 -39.34 -12.32 6.57
C LEU A 12 -38.98 -13.10 7.84
N SER A 13 -39.02 -12.46 9.02
CA SER A 13 -38.80 -13.14 10.30
C SER A 13 -39.83 -14.24 10.57
N VAL A 14 -41.12 -13.94 10.31
CA VAL A 14 -42.20 -14.93 10.47
C VAL A 14 -42.02 -16.08 9.47
N THR A 15 -41.65 -15.78 8.24
CA THR A 15 -41.37 -16.79 7.20
C THR A 15 -40.22 -17.70 7.62
N PHE A 16 -39.13 -17.13 8.13
CA PHE A 16 -37.98 -17.89 8.61
C PHE A 16 -38.34 -18.82 9.78
N TYR A 17 -39.14 -18.33 10.73
CA TYR A 17 -39.67 -19.15 11.82
C TYR A 17 -40.51 -20.33 11.30
N TRP A 18 -41.41 -20.10 10.34
CA TRP A 18 -42.21 -21.17 9.75
C TRP A 18 -41.38 -22.19 8.98
N ILE A 19 -40.35 -21.73 8.26
CA ILE A 19 -39.41 -22.64 7.59
C ILE A 19 -38.66 -23.49 8.62
N SER A 20 -38.07 -22.86 9.64
CA SER A 20 -37.23 -23.57 10.61
C SER A 20 -38.02 -24.57 11.46
N GLU A 21 -39.13 -24.15 12.06
CA GLU A 21 -39.95 -25.03 12.92
C GLU A 21 -40.82 -25.99 12.10
N GLY A 22 -41.34 -25.55 10.96
CA GLY A 22 -42.14 -26.40 10.08
C GLY A 22 -41.34 -27.54 9.47
N ARG A 23 -40.08 -27.31 9.10
CA ARG A 23 -39.18 -28.39 8.65
C ARG A 23 -38.93 -29.44 9.73
N LYS A 24 -38.58 -29.01 10.95
CA LYS A 24 -38.36 -29.93 12.08
C LYS A 24 -39.60 -30.76 12.35
N TRP A 25 -40.76 -30.11 12.40
CA TRP A 25 -42.04 -30.79 12.60
C TRP A 25 -42.35 -31.80 11.49
N ILE A 26 -42.12 -31.45 10.21
CA ILE A 26 -42.31 -32.39 9.09
C ILE A 26 -41.35 -33.57 9.20
N GLU A 27 -40.09 -33.33 9.53
CA GLU A 27 -39.08 -34.38 9.71
C GLU A 27 -39.47 -35.33 10.85
N GLU A 28 -39.86 -34.82 12.02
CA GLU A 28 -40.33 -35.61 13.17
C GLU A 28 -41.57 -36.46 12.83
N VAL A 29 -42.57 -35.86 12.16
CA VAL A 29 -43.80 -36.57 11.78
C VAL A 29 -43.52 -37.63 10.71
N CYS A 30 -42.67 -37.32 9.74
CA CYS A 30 -42.36 -38.23 8.63
C CYS A 30 -41.37 -39.33 9.02
N GLU A 31 -40.45 -39.11 9.96
CA GLU A 31 -39.59 -40.17 10.50
C GLU A 31 -40.43 -41.29 11.15
N CYS A 32 -41.54 -40.91 11.80
CA CYS A 32 -42.45 -41.87 12.42
C CYS A 32 -43.29 -42.70 11.42
N GLN A 33 -43.50 -42.23 10.17
CA GLN A 33 -44.46 -42.83 9.24
C GLN A 33 -43.90 -43.19 7.85
N MET A 34 -42.91 -42.44 7.34
CA MET A 34 -42.38 -42.50 5.98
C MET A 34 -40.91 -42.01 5.93
N HIS A 35 -40.04 -42.70 6.66
CA HIS A 35 -38.65 -42.30 6.95
C HIS A 35 -37.81 -41.89 5.73
N GLU A 36 -38.02 -42.51 4.56
CA GLU A 36 -37.28 -42.22 3.32
C GLU A 36 -37.70 -40.90 2.63
N LYS A 37 -38.88 -40.35 2.95
CA LYS A 37 -39.44 -39.15 2.29
C LYS A 37 -39.40 -37.89 3.16
N ALA A 38 -38.98 -38.00 4.42
CA ALA A 38 -38.97 -36.88 5.37
C ALA A 38 -38.21 -35.66 4.81
N HIS A 39 -36.99 -35.87 4.31
CA HIS A 39 -36.19 -34.81 3.70
C HIS A 39 -36.82 -34.21 2.43
N GLU A 40 -37.45 -35.04 1.58
CA GLU A 40 -38.12 -34.57 0.36
C GLU A 40 -39.30 -33.65 0.69
N PHE A 41 -40.11 -34.02 1.68
CA PHE A 41 -41.25 -33.21 2.12
C PHE A 41 -40.81 -31.92 2.83
N SER A 42 -39.80 -31.98 3.70
CA SER A 42 -39.19 -30.82 4.38
C SER A 42 -38.66 -29.80 3.35
N PHE A 43 -37.99 -30.29 2.31
CA PHE A 43 -37.50 -29.47 1.20
C PHE A 43 -38.64 -28.83 0.41
N LYS A 44 -39.64 -29.61 -0.01
CA LYS A 44 -40.81 -29.10 -0.76
C LYS A 44 -41.59 -28.06 0.03
N PHE A 45 -41.80 -28.30 1.32
CA PHE A 45 -42.47 -27.34 2.21
C PHE A 45 -41.72 -26.00 2.24
N THR A 46 -40.40 -26.05 2.38
CA THR A 46 -39.56 -24.85 2.40
C THR A 46 -39.63 -24.10 1.08
N ARG A 47 -39.54 -24.81 -0.06
CA ARG A 47 -39.68 -24.21 -1.39
C ARG A 47 -41.02 -23.51 -1.58
N ILE A 48 -42.13 -24.14 -1.20
CA ILE A 48 -43.47 -23.53 -1.30
C ILE A 48 -43.57 -22.23 -0.50
N ILE A 49 -43.00 -22.19 0.70
CA ILE A 49 -42.99 -20.97 1.52
C ILE A 49 -42.09 -19.91 0.90
N LEU A 50 -40.92 -20.30 0.39
CA LEU A 50 -39.98 -19.39 -0.26
C LEU A 50 -40.59 -18.75 -1.52
N ASP A 51 -41.28 -19.52 -2.36
CA ASP A 51 -41.93 -18.97 -3.56
C ASP A 51 -42.94 -17.86 -3.19
N ARG A 52 -43.68 -18.03 -2.08
CA ARG A 52 -44.63 -17.03 -1.60
C ARG A 52 -43.97 -15.77 -1.07
N VAL A 53 -42.86 -15.91 -0.35
CA VAL A 53 -42.15 -14.73 0.17
C VAL A 53 -41.42 -13.99 -0.96
N VAL A 54 -40.89 -14.71 -1.96
CA VAL A 54 -40.29 -14.14 -3.17
C VAL A 54 -41.32 -13.33 -3.97
N GLU A 55 -42.53 -13.88 -4.18
CA GLU A 55 -43.64 -13.15 -4.81
C GLU A 55 -43.98 -11.86 -4.05
N ARG A 56 -44.00 -11.93 -2.71
CA ARG A 56 -44.30 -10.77 -1.87
C ARG A 56 -43.23 -9.68 -1.96
N VAL A 57 -41.96 -10.07 -1.81
CA VAL A 57 -40.80 -9.18 -1.92
C VAL A 57 -40.77 -8.50 -3.28
N LEU A 58 -41.04 -9.25 -4.36
CA LEU A 58 -41.10 -8.71 -5.71
C LEU A 58 -42.12 -7.58 -5.84
N VAL A 59 -43.31 -7.74 -5.25
CA VAL A 59 -44.35 -6.70 -5.23
C VAL A 59 -43.90 -5.48 -4.42
N ASP A 60 -43.30 -5.70 -3.24
CA ASP A 60 -42.83 -4.61 -2.38
C ASP A 60 -41.71 -3.79 -3.04
N LEU A 61 -40.74 -4.44 -3.70
CA LEU A 61 -39.66 -3.78 -4.43
C LEU A 61 -40.17 -3.00 -5.65
N LYS A 62 -41.05 -3.60 -6.46
CA LYS A 62 -41.65 -2.92 -7.61
C LYS A 62 -42.45 -1.70 -7.18
N GLN A 63 -43.21 -1.80 -6.09
CA GLN A 63 -43.96 -0.67 -5.57
C GLN A 63 -43.03 0.43 -5.05
N ALA A 64 -41.97 0.08 -4.30
CA ALA A 64 -40.99 1.07 -3.83
C ALA A 64 -40.28 1.78 -4.99
N MET A 65 -39.95 1.05 -6.06
CA MET A 65 -39.37 1.61 -7.30
C MET A 65 -40.34 2.55 -8.01
N LEU A 66 -41.62 2.19 -8.13
CA LEU A 66 -42.65 3.04 -8.74
C LEU A 66 -42.93 4.31 -7.94
N ASP A 67 -42.82 4.22 -6.62
CA ASP A 67 -43.03 5.34 -5.69
C ASP A 67 -41.78 6.23 -5.52
N ASP A 68 -40.64 5.86 -6.14
CA ASP A 68 -39.32 6.49 -5.95
C ASP A 68 -38.88 6.51 -4.46
N ASP A 69 -39.31 5.51 -3.69
CA ASP A 69 -39.03 5.36 -2.26
C ASP A 69 -37.71 4.59 -2.06
N LEU A 70 -36.60 5.31 -2.23
CA LEU A 70 -35.23 4.77 -2.15
C LEU A 70 -34.95 4.08 -0.81
N GLU A 71 -35.40 4.67 0.30
CA GLU A 71 -35.18 4.13 1.65
C GLU A 71 -35.89 2.79 1.81
N ARG A 72 -37.16 2.71 1.39
CA ARG A 72 -37.92 1.46 1.44
C ARG A 72 -37.31 0.40 0.54
N PHE A 73 -36.86 0.78 -0.66
CA PHE A 73 -36.22 -0.15 -1.59
C PHE A 73 -34.93 -0.73 -0.97
N SER A 74 -34.02 0.14 -0.49
CA SER A 74 -32.76 -0.28 0.14
C SER A 74 -33.00 -1.16 1.35
N HIS A 75 -33.90 -0.75 2.25
CA HIS A 75 -34.25 -1.51 3.45
C HIS A 75 -34.79 -2.90 3.10
N THR A 76 -35.64 -3.00 2.06
CA THR A 76 -36.14 -4.30 1.60
C THR A 76 -35.00 -5.21 1.11
N VAL A 77 -34.04 -4.67 0.34
CA VAL A 77 -32.87 -5.43 -0.13
C VAL A 77 -31.99 -5.88 1.03
N ASP A 78 -31.77 -5.04 2.04
CA ASP A 78 -30.98 -5.41 3.21
C ASP A 78 -31.64 -6.54 4.02
N GLU A 79 -32.95 -6.48 4.23
CA GLU A 79 -33.71 -7.55 4.89
C GLU A 79 -33.71 -8.85 4.08
N MET A 80 -33.79 -8.77 2.74
CA MET A 80 -33.63 -9.95 1.87
C MET A 80 -32.23 -10.57 2.00
N CYS A 81 -31.19 -9.73 2.08
CA CYS A 81 -29.82 -10.21 2.27
C CYS A 81 -29.66 -10.92 3.62
N ALA A 82 -30.20 -10.34 4.69
CA ALA A 82 -30.18 -10.94 6.03
C ALA A 82 -30.91 -12.28 6.04
N PHE A 83 -32.13 -12.31 5.49
CA PHE A 83 -32.94 -13.53 5.38
C PHE A 83 -32.20 -14.65 4.60
N ASP A 84 -31.58 -14.33 3.46
CA ASP A 84 -30.84 -15.32 2.67
C ASP A 84 -29.60 -15.85 3.39
N VAL A 85 -28.92 -15.03 4.18
CA VAL A 85 -27.76 -15.45 4.99
C VAL A 85 -28.19 -16.45 6.06
N GLU A 86 -29.31 -16.18 6.75
CA GLU A 86 -29.87 -17.08 7.76
C GLU A 86 -30.38 -18.37 7.11
N LEU A 87 -31.12 -18.28 6.01
CA LEU A 87 -31.66 -19.42 5.27
C LEU A 87 -30.56 -20.42 4.85
N ARG A 88 -29.39 -19.92 4.43
CA ARG A 88 -28.25 -20.75 3.97
C ARG A 88 -27.54 -21.53 5.08
N GLN A 89 -27.91 -21.34 6.34
CA GLN A 89 -27.41 -22.18 7.44
C GLN A 89 -28.02 -23.58 7.40
N ASP A 90 -29.31 -23.66 7.08
CA ASP A 90 -30.09 -24.91 7.13
C ASP A 90 -30.56 -25.37 5.74
N PHE A 91 -30.49 -24.51 4.72
CA PHE A 91 -30.96 -24.79 3.37
C PHE A 91 -29.80 -24.84 2.34
N PRO A 92 -29.85 -25.74 1.33
CA PRO A 92 -28.79 -25.84 0.33
C PRO A 92 -28.47 -24.51 -0.36
N ARG A 93 -27.17 -24.17 -0.43
CA ARG A 93 -26.67 -22.93 -1.06
C ARG A 93 -26.89 -22.85 -2.57
N THR A 94 -27.19 -23.98 -3.22
CA THR A 94 -27.47 -24.07 -4.65
C THR A 94 -28.87 -23.57 -5.00
N GLU A 95 -29.73 -23.43 -4.01
CA GLU A 95 -31.13 -23.12 -4.22
C GLU A 95 -31.40 -21.62 -4.09
N PRO A 96 -32.31 -21.06 -4.90
CA PRO A 96 -32.59 -19.63 -4.88
C PRO A 96 -33.27 -19.21 -3.57
N GLY A 97 -32.91 -18.03 -3.07
CA GLY A 97 -33.57 -17.36 -1.95
C GLY A 97 -34.30 -16.10 -2.41
N CYS A 98 -34.55 -15.18 -1.49
CA CYS A 98 -35.18 -13.89 -1.79
C CYS A 98 -34.36 -13.08 -2.81
N MET A 99 -33.04 -13.23 -2.85
CA MET A 99 -32.18 -12.55 -3.81
C MET A 99 -32.43 -12.94 -5.28
N GLU A 100 -33.24 -13.98 -5.54
CA GLU A 100 -33.69 -14.34 -6.89
C GLU A 100 -34.49 -13.21 -7.57
N VAL A 101 -35.19 -12.35 -6.82
CA VAL A 101 -35.94 -11.24 -7.41
C VAL A 101 -35.05 -10.27 -8.20
N LEU A 102 -33.76 -10.18 -7.86
CA LEU A 102 -32.78 -9.33 -8.54
C LEU A 102 -32.25 -9.95 -9.84
N VAL A 103 -32.74 -11.12 -10.25
CA VAL A 103 -32.56 -11.62 -11.63
C VAL A 103 -33.36 -10.74 -12.62
N ASN A 104 -34.38 -10.01 -12.14
CA ASN A 104 -35.06 -9.01 -12.94
C ASN A 104 -34.15 -7.79 -13.20
N ASP A 105 -33.85 -7.52 -14.47
CA ASP A 105 -32.95 -6.44 -14.87
C ASP A 105 -33.42 -5.05 -14.43
N GLU A 106 -34.72 -4.75 -14.46
CA GLU A 106 -35.24 -3.44 -14.05
C GLU A 106 -34.97 -3.15 -12.58
N LEU A 107 -35.25 -4.14 -11.71
CA LEU A 107 -34.98 -4.03 -10.27
C LEU A 107 -33.48 -4.00 -9.96
N PHE A 108 -32.71 -4.80 -10.68
CA PHE A 108 -31.27 -4.82 -10.53
C PHE A 108 -30.64 -3.49 -10.96
N ASP A 109 -31.05 -2.91 -12.08
CA ASP A 109 -30.55 -1.64 -12.59
C ASP A 109 -30.88 -0.48 -11.64
N TYR A 110 -32.08 -0.50 -11.07
CA TYR A 110 -32.50 0.45 -10.04
C TYR A 110 -31.62 0.34 -8.79
N TRP A 111 -31.44 -0.88 -8.27
CA TRP A 111 -30.56 -1.12 -7.12
C TRP A 111 -29.10 -0.74 -7.39
N TYR A 112 -28.58 -1.09 -8.57
CA TYR A 112 -27.23 -0.76 -9.02
C TYR A 112 -26.98 0.74 -9.00
N THR A 113 -27.94 1.52 -9.49
CA THR A 113 -27.86 2.99 -9.52
C THR A 113 -27.87 3.56 -8.10
N LEU A 114 -28.77 3.04 -7.24
CA LEU A 114 -28.85 3.45 -5.84
C LEU A 114 -27.53 3.19 -5.09
N GLU A 115 -26.96 1.99 -5.22
CA GLU A 115 -25.68 1.63 -4.59
C GLU A 115 -24.53 2.51 -5.11
N ASN A 116 -24.48 2.77 -6.42
CA ASN A 116 -23.48 3.66 -7.01
C ASN A 116 -23.54 5.07 -6.41
N ASP A 117 -24.74 5.66 -6.35
CA ASP A 117 -24.93 7.03 -5.89
C ASP A 117 -24.63 7.18 -4.40
N GLU A 118 -25.11 6.26 -3.57
CA GLU A 118 -24.88 6.28 -2.12
C GLU A 118 -23.41 6.05 -1.77
N MET A 119 -22.73 5.10 -2.44
CA MET A 119 -21.31 4.86 -2.19
C MET A 119 -20.43 6.00 -2.67
N THR A 120 -20.74 6.60 -3.82
CA THR A 120 -20.00 7.76 -4.33
C THR A 120 -20.11 8.96 -3.37
N LYS A 121 -21.32 9.23 -2.85
CA LYS A 121 -21.52 10.25 -1.81
C LYS A 121 -20.72 9.93 -0.55
N TYR A 122 -20.73 8.67 -0.11
CA TYR A 122 -19.97 8.23 1.07
C TYR A 122 -18.46 8.43 0.89
N ILE A 123 -17.91 8.05 -0.26
CA ILE A 123 -16.48 8.19 -0.61
C ILE A 123 -16.05 9.67 -0.53
N SER A 124 -16.83 10.58 -1.11
CA SER A 124 -16.55 12.01 -1.02
C SER A 124 -16.60 12.52 0.43
N ASN A 125 -17.56 12.04 1.23
CA ASN A 125 -17.72 12.49 2.62
C ASN A 125 -16.60 11.97 3.54
N VAL A 126 -16.20 10.71 3.37
CA VAL A 126 -15.21 10.06 4.23
C VAL A 126 -13.79 10.54 3.98
N THR A 127 -13.48 11.06 2.78
CA THR A 127 -12.18 11.61 2.42
C THR A 127 -12.00 13.07 2.84
N LYS A 128 -13.11 13.83 2.96
CA LYS A 128 -13.14 15.25 3.37
C LYS A 128 -13.34 15.46 4.88
N ASN A 129 -13.49 14.39 5.65
CA ASN A 129 -13.72 14.48 7.09
C ASN A 129 -12.46 14.96 7.83
N ALA A 130 -12.61 15.79 8.86
CA ALA A 130 -11.50 16.23 9.70
C ALA A 130 -10.73 15.08 10.39
N LYS A 131 -11.37 13.92 10.57
CA LYS A 131 -10.74 12.70 11.11
C LYS A 131 -10.12 11.79 10.05
N SER A 132 -10.31 12.05 8.75
CA SER A 132 -9.93 11.14 7.66
C SER A 132 -8.50 10.62 7.75
N TRP A 133 -7.57 11.52 8.07
CA TRP A 133 -6.14 11.24 8.08
C TRP A 133 -5.56 10.99 9.47
N LYS A 134 -6.43 10.77 10.46
CA LYS A 134 -6.01 10.33 11.79
C LYS A 134 -5.91 8.80 11.85
N PRO A 135 -5.13 8.23 12.77
CA PRO A 135 -5.12 6.80 13.02
C PRO A 135 -6.54 6.26 13.23
N ARG A 136 -6.83 5.08 12.67
CA ARG A 136 -8.15 4.44 12.80
C ARG A 136 -8.51 4.06 14.24
N PHE A 137 -7.50 3.86 15.10
CA PHE A 137 -7.68 3.57 16.52
C PHE A 137 -7.12 4.72 17.35
N GLU A 138 -7.96 5.30 18.22
CA GLU A 138 -7.57 6.42 19.10
C GLU A 138 -6.84 5.94 20.37
N ASN A 139 -6.86 4.63 20.69
CA ASN A 139 -6.26 4.05 21.90
C ASN A 139 -4.97 3.27 21.60
N GLU A 140 -3.89 3.60 22.31
CA GLU A 140 -2.53 3.03 22.19
C GLU A 140 -2.40 1.54 22.59
N SER A 141 -3.46 0.91 23.12
CA SER A 141 -3.39 -0.47 23.61
C SER A 141 -3.39 -1.56 22.53
N ALA A 142 -3.70 -1.19 21.28
CA ALA A 142 -3.55 -2.04 20.12
C ALA A 142 -2.48 -1.42 19.20
N GLU A 143 -1.29 -2.02 19.14
CA GLU A 143 -0.30 -1.65 18.13
C GLU A 143 -0.87 -1.98 16.75
N ASP A 144 -1.41 -0.97 16.07
CA ASP A 144 -1.82 -1.08 14.67
C ASP A 144 -0.55 -1.20 13.81
N LYS A 145 -0.16 -2.43 13.52
CA LYS A 145 1.02 -2.73 12.69
C LYS A 145 0.96 -2.04 11.32
N ASP A 146 -0.24 -1.85 10.79
CA ASP A 146 -0.46 -1.30 9.45
C ASP A 146 -0.58 0.22 9.44
N LYS A 147 -0.80 0.84 10.61
CA LYS A 147 -0.88 2.30 10.82
C LYS A 147 -1.82 2.98 9.81
N VAL A 148 -3.03 2.41 9.66
CA VAL A 148 -3.98 2.78 8.61
C VAL A 148 -4.78 4.02 9.02
N PRO A 149 -4.98 5.01 8.12
CA PRO A 149 -5.84 6.15 8.39
C PRO A 149 -7.32 5.76 8.43
N TYR A 150 -8.10 6.53 9.18
CA TYR A 150 -9.54 6.34 9.35
C TYR A 150 -10.30 6.28 8.02
N CYS A 151 -9.99 7.15 7.04
CA CYS A 151 -10.72 7.18 5.77
C CYS A 151 -10.58 5.88 4.98
N VAL A 152 -9.38 5.30 4.95
CA VAL A 152 -9.09 4.04 4.26
C VAL A 152 -9.80 2.87 4.95
N ASP A 153 -9.77 2.83 6.28
CA ASP A 153 -10.46 1.80 7.06
C ASP A 153 -11.98 1.81 6.80
N ARG A 154 -12.60 3.00 6.86
CA ARG A 154 -14.03 3.17 6.60
C ARG A 154 -14.42 2.86 5.17
N PHE A 155 -13.61 3.27 4.21
CA PHE A 155 -13.81 2.91 2.81
C PHE A 155 -13.79 1.38 2.63
N LEU A 156 -12.80 0.70 3.21
CA LEU A 156 -12.72 -0.77 3.13
C LEU A 156 -13.87 -1.48 3.84
N ILE A 157 -14.33 -0.98 4.98
CA ILE A 157 -15.54 -1.52 5.66
C ILE A 157 -16.76 -1.42 4.73
N LEU A 158 -16.95 -0.28 4.05
CA LEU A 158 -18.03 -0.10 3.08
C LEU A 158 -17.90 -1.11 1.93
N MET A 159 -16.70 -1.25 1.35
CA MET A 159 -16.46 -2.20 0.26
C MET A 159 -16.68 -3.66 0.69
N VAL A 160 -16.28 -4.03 1.91
CA VAL A 160 -16.55 -5.38 2.45
C VAL A 160 -18.06 -5.61 2.62
N ALA A 161 -18.81 -4.62 3.11
CA ALA A 161 -20.26 -4.69 3.22
C ALA A 161 -20.92 -4.87 1.84
N PHE A 162 -20.46 -4.11 0.84
CA PHE A 162 -20.91 -4.26 -0.55
C PHE A 162 -20.63 -5.65 -1.10
N ILE A 163 -19.40 -6.15 -0.93
CA ILE A 163 -18.97 -7.47 -1.39
C ILE A 163 -19.83 -8.57 -0.73
N ARG A 164 -20.25 -8.41 0.53
CA ARG A 164 -21.15 -9.35 1.19
C ARG A 164 -22.50 -9.43 0.49
N ARG A 165 -23.12 -8.30 0.13
CA ARG A 165 -24.39 -8.28 -0.63
C ARG A 165 -24.21 -8.85 -2.05
N PHE A 166 -23.16 -8.42 -2.75
CA PHE A 166 -22.78 -8.92 -4.07
C PHE A 166 -22.64 -10.46 -4.13
N LYS A 167 -22.09 -11.09 -3.07
CA LYS A 167 -21.95 -12.55 -2.96
C LYS A 167 -23.28 -13.30 -2.92
N LEU A 168 -24.39 -12.62 -2.59
CA LEU A 168 -25.70 -13.24 -2.51
C LEU A 168 -26.45 -13.24 -3.86
N VAL A 169 -26.05 -12.38 -4.80
CA VAL A 169 -26.66 -12.28 -6.13
C VAL A 169 -26.42 -13.55 -6.93
N ILE A 170 -27.48 -14.11 -7.52
CA ILE A 170 -27.45 -15.42 -8.18
C ILE A 170 -26.88 -15.32 -9.60
N SER A 171 -27.34 -14.32 -10.37
CA SER A 171 -26.95 -14.09 -11.76
C SER A 171 -25.45 -13.78 -11.90
N PHE A 172 -24.77 -14.50 -12.79
CA PHE A 172 -23.36 -14.28 -13.07
C PHE A 172 -23.12 -12.90 -13.71
N ASP A 173 -23.96 -12.51 -14.67
CA ASP A 173 -23.81 -11.24 -15.38
C ASP A 173 -24.02 -10.05 -14.45
N HIS A 174 -25.01 -10.12 -13.55
CA HIS A 174 -25.24 -9.11 -12.52
C HIS A 174 -24.08 -9.05 -11.52
N ARG A 175 -23.55 -10.19 -11.08
CA ARG A 175 -22.33 -10.23 -10.26
C ARG A 175 -21.15 -9.56 -10.97
N LEU A 176 -20.94 -9.85 -12.25
CA LEU A 176 -19.87 -9.22 -13.02
C LEU A 176 -20.06 -7.70 -13.12
N ARG A 177 -21.31 -7.23 -13.30
CA ARG A 177 -21.63 -5.78 -13.28
C ARG A 177 -21.32 -5.14 -11.93
N LEU A 178 -21.71 -5.76 -10.81
CA LEU A 178 -21.36 -5.26 -9.46
C LEU A 178 -19.86 -5.29 -9.18
N ALA A 179 -19.14 -6.30 -9.68
CA ALA A 179 -17.68 -6.36 -9.56
C ALA A 179 -16.99 -5.24 -10.35
N LYS A 180 -17.55 -4.85 -11.51
CA LYS A 180 -17.11 -3.66 -12.25
C LYS A 180 -17.45 -2.36 -11.52
N LEU A 181 -18.62 -2.29 -10.88
CA LEU A 181 -18.98 -1.16 -10.01
C LEU A 181 -17.98 -1.02 -8.85
N LEU A 182 -17.60 -2.12 -8.19
CA LEU A 182 -16.56 -2.12 -7.16
C LEU A 182 -15.25 -1.50 -7.69
N CYS A 183 -14.84 -1.84 -8.92
CA CYS A 183 -13.67 -1.24 -9.55
C CYS A 183 -13.84 0.26 -9.81
N MET A 184 -15.02 0.69 -10.28
CA MET A 184 -15.31 2.12 -10.45
C MET A 184 -15.24 2.87 -9.13
N LEU A 185 -15.82 2.33 -8.05
CA LEU A 185 -15.77 2.95 -6.72
C LEU A 185 -14.34 3.03 -6.17
N LEU A 186 -13.48 2.04 -6.48
CA LEU A 186 -12.05 2.11 -6.16
C LEU A 186 -11.35 3.23 -6.94
N VAL A 187 -11.72 3.46 -8.20
CA VAL A 187 -11.19 4.58 -9.01
C VAL A 187 -11.67 5.92 -8.47
N GLU A 188 -12.95 6.05 -8.07
CA GLU A 188 -13.47 7.26 -7.42
C GLU A 188 -12.71 7.57 -6.12
N PHE A 189 -12.40 6.54 -5.34
CA PHE A 189 -11.56 6.70 -4.15
C PHE A 189 -10.12 7.11 -4.52
N TYR A 190 -9.53 6.50 -5.55
CA TYR A 190 -8.23 6.90 -6.09
C TYR A 190 -8.19 8.36 -6.50
N ASP A 191 -9.21 8.88 -7.20
CA ASP A 191 -9.26 10.28 -7.62
C ASP A 191 -9.31 11.23 -6.41
N CYS A 192 -10.03 10.84 -5.36
CA CYS A 192 -10.00 11.57 -4.09
C CYS A 192 -8.61 11.57 -3.45
N LEU A 193 -7.91 10.43 -3.43
CA LEU A 193 -6.54 10.33 -2.91
C LEU A 193 -5.55 11.14 -3.75
N LEU A 194 -5.68 11.09 -5.08
CA LEU A 194 -4.84 11.82 -6.01
C LEU A 194 -5.00 13.33 -5.79
N SER A 195 -6.25 13.81 -5.71
CA SER A 195 -6.52 15.22 -5.39
C SER A 195 -5.94 15.61 -4.03
N TYR A 196 -6.09 14.76 -3.02
CA TYR A 196 -5.53 15.03 -1.69
C TYR A 196 -4.00 15.09 -1.69
N SER A 197 -3.34 14.20 -2.44
CA SER A 197 -1.88 14.15 -2.54
C SER A 197 -1.25 15.47 -3.00
N GLN A 198 -1.96 16.23 -3.85
CA GLN A 198 -1.52 17.54 -4.34
C GLN A 198 -1.55 18.62 -3.26
N THR A 199 -2.33 18.41 -2.20
CA THR A 199 -2.43 19.32 -1.04
C THR A 199 -1.43 18.97 0.07
N LEU A 200 -0.76 17.82 -0.01
CA LEU A 200 0.18 17.38 1.01
C LEU A 200 1.43 18.25 1.01
N HIS A 201 1.77 18.76 2.19
CA HIS A 201 3.03 19.43 2.43
C HIS A 201 4.07 18.38 2.81
N ILE A 202 4.70 17.77 1.81
CA ILE A 202 5.73 16.71 1.97
C ILE A 202 6.87 17.15 2.92
N ASP A 203 7.15 18.45 2.94
CA ASP A 203 8.16 19.08 3.78
C ASP A 203 7.70 19.29 5.25
N ASP A 204 6.41 19.25 5.55
CA ASP A 204 5.90 19.51 6.89
C ASP A 204 5.75 18.20 7.69
N HIS A 205 6.35 18.17 8.88
CA HIS A 205 6.25 17.04 9.80
C HIS A 205 4.85 16.86 10.41
N GLN A 206 4.00 17.89 10.33
CA GLN A 206 2.59 17.80 10.75
C GLN A 206 1.68 17.32 9.62
N SER A 207 2.19 17.21 8.39
CA SER A 207 1.41 16.70 7.26
C SER A 207 1.25 15.18 7.38
N PRO A 208 0.05 14.62 7.15
CA PRO A 208 -0.25 13.20 7.37
C PRO A 208 0.24 12.31 6.22
N VAL A 209 1.48 12.55 5.78
CA VAL A 209 2.07 11.87 4.62
C VAL A 209 2.34 10.40 4.93
N ALA A 210 2.71 10.08 6.17
CA ALA A 210 2.95 8.70 6.57
C ALA A 210 1.65 7.89 6.54
N GLU A 211 0.59 8.44 7.13
CA GLU A 211 -0.74 7.86 7.14
C GLU A 211 -1.27 7.68 5.71
N PHE A 212 -1.04 8.66 4.83
CA PHE A 212 -1.42 8.59 3.43
C PHE A 212 -0.79 7.38 2.72
N VAL A 213 0.55 7.25 2.80
CA VAL A 213 1.28 6.17 2.13
C VAL A 213 0.96 4.81 2.75
N ASN A 214 0.88 4.72 4.09
CA ASN A 214 0.47 3.50 4.79
C ASN A 214 -0.92 3.02 4.35
N GLY A 215 -1.86 3.97 4.19
CA GLY A 215 -3.22 3.69 3.73
C GLY A 215 -3.25 3.11 2.32
N ILE A 216 -2.45 3.65 1.39
CA ILE A 216 -2.37 3.15 0.01
C ILE A 216 -1.76 1.74 -0.01
N ALA A 217 -0.65 1.52 0.69
CA ALA A 217 -0.02 0.20 0.78
C ALA A 217 -0.99 -0.86 1.33
N TYR A 218 -1.73 -0.50 2.39
CA TYR A 218 -2.75 -1.36 2.97
C TYR A 218 -3.88 -1.69 1.98
N LEU A 219 -4.37 -0.70 1.22
CA LEU A 219 -5.37 -0.90 0.17
C LEU A 219 -4.87 -1.89 -0.88
N VAL A 220 -3.68 -1.68 -1.43
CA VAL A 220 -3.10 -2.57 -2.44
C VAL A 220 -3.00 -4.00 -1.91
N ARG A 221 -2.58 -4.17 -0.65
CA ARG A 221 -2.50 -5.49 -0.02
C ARG A 221 -3.87 -6.17 0.12
N VAL A 222 -4.89 -5.43 0.52
CA VAL A 222 -6.27 -5.94 0.60
C VAL A 222 -6.81 -6.31 -0.79
N LEU A 223 -6.53 -5.49 -1.82
CA LEU A 223 -6.93 -5.79 -3.19
C LEU A 223 -6.27 -7.05 -3.74
N LYS A 224 -4.97 -7.27 -3.45
CA LYS A 224 -4.29 -8.54 -3.77
C LYS A 224 -5.01 -9.73 -3.14
N GLN A 225 -5.35 -9.64 -1.84
CA GLN A 225 -6.09 -10.70 -1.15
C GLN A 225 -7.49 -10.93 -1.73
N TRP A 226 -8.17 -9.87 -2.19
CA TRP A 226 -9.46 -10.01 -2.86
C TRP A 226 -9.31 -10.66 -4.23
N GLN A 227 -8.31 -10.27 -5.02
CA GLN A 227 -8.04 -10.83 -6.33
C GLN A 227 -7.86 -12.35 -6.30
N GLU A 228 -7.27 -12.88 -5.22
CA GLU A 228 -7.04 -14.31 -5.02
C GLU A 228 -8.30 -15.08 -4.58
N GLN A 229 -9.39 -14.41 -4.18
CA GLN A 229 -10.60 -15.12 -3.77
C GLN A 229 -11.28 -15.79 -4.99
N PRO A 230 -11.77 -17.04 -4.85
CA PRO A 230 -12.37 -17.78 -5.95
C PRO A 230 -13.48 -17.03 -6.69
N ILE A 231 -14.29 -16.25 -5.98
CA ILE A 231 -15.38 -15.49 -6.60
C ILE A 231 -14.89 -14.45 -7.62
N PHE A 232 -13.78 -13.76 -7.35
CA PHE A 232 -13.25 -12.74 -8.25
C PHE A 232 -12.50 -13.38 -9.41
N VAL A 233 -11.73 -14.44 -9.14
CA VAL A 233 -11.05 -15.23 -10.19
C VAL A 233 -12.06 -15.80 -11.20
N GLN A 234 -13.20 -16.32 -10.71
CA GLN A 234 -14.27 -16.86 -11.55
C GLN A 234 -14.97 -15.78 -12.39
N LEU A 235 -15.12 -14.56 -11.86
CA LEU A 235 -15.76 -13.48 -12.60
C LEU A 235 -14.84 -12.91 -13.68
N GLN A 236 -13.61 -12.56 -13.31
CA GLN A 236 -12.63 -12.02 -14.21
C GLN A 236 -11.22 -12.08 -13.57
N PRO A 237 -10.31 -12.91 -14.09
CA PRO A 237 -8.91 -12.89 -13.64
C PRO A 237 -8.28 -11.51 -13.84
N GLY A 238 -7.51 -11.04 -12.85
CA GLY A 238 -6.84 -9.74 -12.92
C GLY A 238 -7.77 -8.53 -12.83
N LEU A 239 -8.98 -8.70 -12.28
CA LEU A 239 -10.00 -7.64 -12.19
C LEU A 239 -9.46 -6.33 -11.58
N PHE A 240 -8.57 -6.42 -10.59
CA PHE A 240 -8.06 -5.26 -9.86
C PHE A 240 -6.69 -4.77 -10.36
N ASP A 241 -6.06 -5.40 -11.35
CA ASP A 241 -4.67 -5.14 -11.76
C ASP A 241 -4.41 -3.66 -12.09
N LYS A 242 -5.27 -3.07 -12.94
CA LYS A 242 -5.14 -1.66 -13.34
C LYS A 242 -5.27 -0.70 -12.17
N VAL A 243 -6.19 -0.97 -11.26
CA VAL A 243 -6.46 -0.12 -10.10
C VAL A 243 -5.32 -0.22 -9.08
N MET A 244 -4.80 -1.43 -8.87
CA MET A 244 -3.61 -1.64 -8.04
C MET A 244 -2.38 -0.93 -8.62
N GLU A 245 -2.18 -0.96 -9.95
CA GLU A 245 -1.10 -0.22 -10.61
C GLU A 245 -1.20 1.30 -10.38
N GLN A 246 -2.41 1.86 -10.45
CA GLN A 246 -2.66 3.28 -10.15
C GLN A 246 -2.30 3.63 -8.70
N PHE A 247 -2.74 2.82 -7.73
CA PHE A 247 -2.41 3.01 -6.31
C PHE A 247 -0.90 2.88 -6.06
N ASN A 248 -0.24 1.86 -6.59
CA ASN A 248 1.21 1.68 -6.46
C ASN A 248 1.98 2.87 -7.03
N THR A 249 1.55 3.39 -8.19
CA THR A 249 2.18 4.57 -8.81
C THR A 249 2.04 5.81 -7.93
N LEU A 250 0.88 6.00 -7.30
CA LEU A 250 0.66 7.10 -6.36
C LEU A 250 1.52 6.97 -5.11
N GLU A 251 1.60 5.77 -4.53
CA GLU A 251 2.48 5.45 -3.40
C GLU A 251 3.95 5.77 -3.73
N ASP A 252 4.44 5.27 -4.86
CA ASP A 252 5.82 5.43 -5.30
C ASP A 252 6.18 6.91 -5.48
N ASN A 253 5.30 7.68 -6.15
CA ASN A 253 5.48 9.11 -6.35
C ASN A 253 5.56 9.90 -5.03
N CYS A 254 4.70 9.56 -4.06
CA CYS A 254 4.71 10.19 -2.75
C CYS A 254 5.99 9.85 -1.97
N LEU A 255 6.38 8.58 -1.94
CA LEU A 255 7.63 8.13 -1.32
C LEU A 255 8.86 8.83 -1.92
N ASP A 256 8.91 8.90 -3.24
CA ASP A 256 9.95 9.61 -3.99
C ASP A 256 10.01 11.10 -3.62
N GLY A 257 8.86 11.74 -3.45
CA GLY A 257 8.75 13.13 -3.02
C GLY A 257 9.34 13.34 -1.62
N ILE A 258 9.00 12.48 -0.67
CA ILE A 258 9.51 12.51 0.72
C ILE A 258 11.04 12.37 0.72
N VAL A 259 11.55 11.35 0.04
CA VAL A 259 12.99 11.08 -0.05
C VAL A 259 13.73 12.27 -0.67
N LYS A 260 13.19 12.84 -1.76
CA LYS A 260 13.79 14.02 -2.42
C LYS A 260 13.84 15.22 -1.47
N ALA A 261 12.78 15.48 -0.71
CA ALA A 261 12.72 16.57 0.26
C ALA A 261 13.74 16.40 1.39
N GLU A 262 13.83 15.20 1.97
CA GLU A 262 14.75 14.86 3.06
C GLU A 262 16.20 14.98 2.63
N VAL A 263 16.57 14.37 1.49
CA VAL A 263 17.94 14.44 0.96
C VAL A 263 18.31 15.88 0.57
N LYS A 264 17.37 16.67 0.06
CA LYS A 264 17.60 18.10 -0.24
C LYS A 264 17.92 18.91 1.03
N ARG A 265 17.30 18.60 2.17
CA ARG A 265 17.63 19.23 3.47
C ARG A 265 19.02 18.85 3.93
N LEU A 266 19.36 17.56 3.86
CA LEU A 266 20.70 17.05 4.19
C LEU A 266 21.77 17.71 3.31
N SER A 267 21.53 17.81 2.01
CA SER A 267 22.42 18.47 1.04
C SER A 267 22.69 19.94 1.42
N LYS A 268 21.68 20.67 1.91
CA LYS A 268 21.86 22.04 2.41
C LYS A 268 22.73 22.08 3.67
N LEU A 269 22.59 21.14 4.59
CA LEU A 269 23.43 21.05 5.80
C LEU A 269 24.87 20.72 5.45
N VAL A 270 25.10 19.75 4.56
CA VAL A 270 26.42 19.39 4.06
C VAL A 270 27.10 20.59 3.41
N ARG A 271 26.39 21.30 2.52
CA ARG A 271 26.93 22.47 1.81
C ARG A 271 27.16 23.68 2.73
N GLY A 272 26.26 23.92 3.67
CA GLY A 272 26.28 25.11 4.52
C GLY A 272 27.13 24.99 5.78
N LYS A 273 27.31 23.77 6.31
CA LYS A 273 28.04 23.52 7.56
C LYS A 273 29.29 22.68 7.33
N PHE A 274 29.13 21.47 6.81
CA PHE A 274 30.25 20.51 6.74
C PHE A 274 31.33 20.92 5.74
N ARG A 275 30.95 21.25 4.51
CA ARG A 275 31.88 21.62 3.45
C ARG A 275 32.78 22.81 3.83
N PRO A 276 32.25 23.94 4.33
CA PRO A 276 33.10 25.06 4.75
C PRO A 276 34.08 24.69 5.89
N SER A 277 33.64 23.87 6.84
CA SER A 277 34.52 23.38 7.92
C SER A 277 35.62 22.46 7.39
N LEU A 278 35.31 21.62 6.39
CA LEU A 278 36.29 20.75 5.75
C LEU A 278 37.35 21.57 5.00
N GLU A 279 36.92 22.58 4.24
CA GLU A 279 37.80 23.45 3.47
C GLU A 279 38.70 24.33 4.36
N ARG A 280 38.23 24.73 5.55
CA ARG A 280 39.04 25.43 6.55
C ARG A 280 39.99 24.52 7.33
N GLY A 281 39.77 23.21 7.30
CA GLY A 281 40.56 22.25 8.07
C GLY A 281 40.29 22.31 9.58
N ASP A 282 39.04 22.56 9.99
CA ASP A 282 38.66 22.69 11.40
C ASP A 282 39.05 21.42 12.22
N ASP A 283 39.55 21.58 13.45
CA ASP A 283 39.99 20.46 14.29
C ASP A 283 38.82 19.53 14.72
N LEU A 284 37.60 20.06 14.77
CA LEU A 284 36.39 19.36 15.23
C LEU A 284 35.52 18.81 14.10
N LEU A 285 36.14 18.42 12.97
CA LEU A 285 35.42 17.91 11.79
C LEU A 285 34.47 16.75 12.07
N HIS A 286 34.81 15.89 13.03
CA HIS A 286 33.95 14.78 13.45
C HIS A 286 32.62 15.26 14.01
N SER A 287 32.63 16.24 14.93
CA SER A 287 31.40 16.80 15.50
C SER A 287 30.57 17.51 14.43
N VAL A 288 31.22 18.26 13.53
CA VAL A 288 30.51 18.95 12.44
C VAL A 288 29.87 17.95 11.48
N PHE A 289 30.56 16.86 11.13
CA PHE A 289 30.00 15.81 10.28
C PHE A 289 28.82 15.10 10.95
N ALA A 290 28.95 14.79 12.25
CA ALA A 290 27.89 14.17 13.02
C ALA A 290 26.62 15.05 13.04
N GLU A 291 26.76 16.36 13.27
CA GLU A 291 25.64 17.31 13.26
C GLU A 291 25.04 17.56 11.87
N ALA A 292 25.87 17.56 10.82
CA ALA A 292 25.41 17.87 9.47
C ALA A 292 24.83 16.65 8.72
N VAL A 293 25.26 15.43 9.08
CA VAL A 293 24.94 14.20 8.33
C VAL A 293 24.39 13.12 9.26
N VAL A 294 25.18 12.64 10.23
CA VAL A 294 24.83 11.43 11.01
C VAL A 294 23.56 11.61 11.83
N TRP A 295 23.47 12.67 12.65
CA TRP A 295 22.29 12.91 13.49
C TRP A 295 21.03 13.20 12.68
N PRO A 296 21.06 14.07 11.65
CA PRO A 296 19.90 14.26 10.77
C PRO A 296 19.41 12.95 10.12
N VAL A 297 20.33 12.10 9.64
CA VAL A 297 19.97 10.80 9.04
C VAL A 297 19.38 9.86 10.08
N HIS A 298 20.05 9.68 11.21
CA HIS A 298 19.59 8.81 12.31
C HIS A 298 18.20 9.21 12.81
N THR A 299 17.98 10.51 13.03
CA THR A 299 16.67 11.03 13.46
C THR A 299 15.58 10.71 12.43
N LYS A 300 15.86 10.83 11.13
CA LYS A 300 14.88 10.48 10.09
C LYS A 300 14.62 8.99 9.99
N LEU A 301 15.63 8.15 10.15
CA LEU A 301 15.44 6.69 10.22
C LEU A 301 14.48 6.32 11.38
N LEU A 302 14.70 6.90 12.57
CA LEU A 302 13.84 6.66 13.74
C LEU A 302 12.42 7.19 13.54
N GLU A 303 12.27 8.42 13.07
CA GLU A 303 10.96 9.00 12.79
C GLU A 303 10.18 8.13 11.79
N ARG A 304 10.81 7.72 10.69
CA ARG A 304 10.14 6.94 9.64
C ARG A 304 9.81 5.53 10.09
N ALA A 305 10.67 4.88 10.89
CA ALA A 305 10.34 3.60 11.51
C ALA A 305 9.12 3.71 12.44
N ASN A 306 8.95 4.85 13.12
CA ASN A 306 7.83 5.08 14.02
C ASN A 306 6.51 5.40 13.29
N PHE A 307 6.54 6.09 12.16
CA PHE A 307 5.31 6.52 11.47
C PHE A 307 4.90 5.64 10.28
N LEU A 308 5.85 5.05 9.55
CA LEU A 308 5.54 4.15 8.43
C LEU A 308 5.29 2.73 8.96
N ASN A 309 4.41 1.99 8.31
CA ASN A 309 4.31 0.55 8.55
C ASN A 309 5.58 -0.16 8.02
N GLU A 310 5.77 -1.43 8.39
CA GLU A 310 7.01 -2.17 8.11
C GLU A 310 7.32 -2.28 6.61
N GLU A 311 6.30 -2.58 5.78
CA GLU A 311 6.44 -2.74 4.33
C GLU A 311 6.84 -1.41 3.67
N VAL A 312 6.12 -0.33 3.99
CA VAL A 312 6.39 1.01 3.45
C VAL A 312 7.73 1.55 3.94
N PHE A 313 8.09 1.30 5.20
CA PHE A 313 9.40 1.67 5.74
C PHE A 313 10.54 1.01 4.97
N CYS A 314 10.42 -0.28 4.66
CA CYS A 314 11.44 -1.00 3.89
C CYS A 314 11.64 -0.40 2.49
N LEU A 315 10.55 -0.06 1.80
CA LEU A 315 10.61 0.60 0.48
C LEU A 315 11.23 1.99 0.57
N TRP A 316 10.81 2.79 1.55
CA TRP A 316 11.37 4.12 1.80
C TRP A 316 12.87 4.05 2.13
N LEU A 317 13.29 3.10 2.98
CA LEU A 317 14.67 2.97 3.44
C LEU A 317 15.65 2.77 2.29
N VAL A 318 15.32 1.86 1.36
CA VAL A 318 16.17 1.57 0.19
C VAL A 318 16.23 2.79 -0.73
N LYS A 319 15.10 3.43 -1.04
CA LYS A 319 15.05 4.65 -1.86
C LYS A 319 15.84 5.80 -1.22
N PHE A 320 15.71 5.97 0.10
CA PHE A 320 16.40 6.99 0.87
C PHE A 320 17.92 6.76 0.85
N ALA A 321 18.38 5.54 1.14
CA ALA A 321 19.78 5.19 1.10
C ALA A 321 20.41 5.42 -0.29
N GLN A 322 19.75 4.93 -1.34
CA GLN A 322 20.19 5.16 -2.72
C GLN A 322 20.35 6.64 -3.04
N ARG A 323 19.31 7.44 -2.76
CA ARG A 323 19.32 8.87 -3.08
C ARG A 323 20.34 9.64 -2.25
N LEU A 324 20.53 9.26 -0.99
CA LEU A 324 21.53 9.85 -0.10
C LEU A 324 22.95 9.53 -0.57
N ALA A 325 23.22 8.28 -0.94
CA ALA A 325 24.51 7.86 -1.50
C ALA A 325 24.86 8.66 -2.76
N ASP A 326 23.91 8.80 -3.69
CA ASP A 326 24.08 9.57 -4.92
C ASP A 326 24.34 11.07 -4.63
N GLU A 327 23.60 11.66 -3.70
CA GLU A 327 23.77 13.07 -3.34
C GLU A 327 25.15 13.32 -2.72
N LEU A 328 25.59 12.44 -1.81
CA LEU A 328 26.90 12.55 -1.15
C LEU A 328 28.05 12.28 -2.13
N LEU A 329 27.90 11.34 -3.06
CA LEU A 329 28.91 11.06 -4.08
C LEU A 329 29.01 12.20 -5.10
N TYR A 330 27.93 12.43 -5.85
CA TYR A 330 27.98 13.27 -7.05
C TYR A 330 27.94 14.77 -6.77
N LYS A 331 27.30 15.20 -5.68
CA LYS A 331 27.15 16.64 -5.37
C LYS A 331 27.99 17.13 -4.21
N PHE A 332 28.60 16.22 -3.48
CA PHE A 332 29.57 16.57 -2.44
C PHE A 332 30.97 16.04 -2.80
N LEU A 333 31.18 14.73 -2.81
CA LEU A 333 32.51 14.11 -2.91
C LEU A 333 33.25 14.48 -4.21
N LEU A 334 32.56 14.47 -5.36
CA LEU A 334 33.15 14.85 -6.65
C LEU A 334 33.33 16.36 -6.83
N THR A 335 32.97 17.18 -5.84
CA THR A 335 33.03 18.65 -5.94
C THR A 335 33.99 19.29 -4.94
N ILE A 336 34.61 18.48 -4.08
CA ILE A 336 35.63 18.92 -3.13
C ILE A 336 37.01 18.70 -3.75
N HIS A 337 37.99 19.49 -3.31
CA HIS A 337 39.39 19.25 -3.63
C HIS A 337 40.09 18.72 -2.38
N CYS A 338 40.74 17.57 -2.47
CA CYS A 338 41.35 16.92 -1.31
C CYS A 338 42.75 16.40 -1.62
N ASP A 339 43.56 16.23 -0.57
CA ASP A 339 44.77 15.41 -0.59
C ASP A 339 44.48 14.07 0.10
N ARG A 340 45.47 13.18 0.13
CA ARG A 340 45.37 11.90 0.85
C ARG A 340 44.91 12.04 2.31
N ASN A 341 45.37 13.06 3.03
CA ASN A 341 45.06 13.22 4.46
C ASN A 341 43.59 13.56 4.66
N VAL A 342 43.03 14.44 3.83
CA VAL A 342 41.61 14.76 3.80
C VAL A 342 40.81 13.51 3.39
N GLY A 343 41.27 12.75 2.40
CA GLY A 343 40.67 11.47 2.00
C GLY A 343 40.57 10.47 3.16
N LEU A 344 41.64 10.27 3.92
CA LEU A 344 41.66 9.39 5.11
C LEU A 344 40.70 9.89 6.20
N LYS A 345 40.63 11.21 6.44
CA LYS A 345 39.67 11.79 7.38
C LYS A 345 38.23 11.52 6.94
N LEU A 346 37.91 11.76 5.68
CA LEU A 346 36.57 11.50 5.12
C LEU A 346 36.19 10.03 5.22
N GLN A 347 37.09 9.11 4.87
CA GLN A 347 36.85 7.68 4.99
C GLN A 347 36.46 7.28 6.42
N LYS A 348 37.14 7.83 7.44
CA LYS A 348 36.81 7.58 8.84
C LYS A 348 35.44 8.16 9.23
N LEU A 349 35.12 9.38 8.80
CA LEU A 349 33.86 10.04 9.13
C LEU A 349 32.64 9.32 8.55
N PHE A 350 32.73 8.86 7.30
CA PHE A 350 31.62 8.19 6.63
C PHE A 350 31.32 6.80 7.21
N LEU A 351 32.25 6.19 7.96
CA LEU A 351 31.99 4.94 8.67
C LEU A 351 30.82 5.09 9.66
N ASP A 352 30.72 6.23 10.35
CA ASP A 352 29.62 6.51 11.29
C ASP A 352 28.27 6.56 10.58
N LEU A 353 28.23 7.10 9.35
CA LEU A 353 27.04 7.11 8.51
C LEU A 353 26.68 5.68 8.08
N PHE A 354 27.64 4.91 7.58
CA PHE A 354 27.39 3.53 7.12
C PHE A 354 26.88 2.63 8.25
N CYS A 355 27.36 2.85 9.48
CA CYS A 355 26.90 2.13 10.66
C CYS A 355 25.40 2.30 10.95
N LEU A 356 24.76 3.36 10.46
CA LEU A 356 23.31 3.57 10.62
C LEU A 356 22.48 2.60 9.77
N PHE A 357 23.05 2.05 8.69
CA PHE A 357 22.38 1.14 7.76
C PHE A 357 22.78 -0.33 7.97
N LEU A 358 23.67 -0.60 8.93
CA LEU A 358 23.99 -1.98 9.31
C LEU A 358 22.84 -2.58 10.10
N CYS A 359 22.28 -3.66 9.57
CA CYS A 359 21.23 -4.41 10.24
C CYS A 359 21.78 -5.05 11.53
N ARG A 360 21.14 -4.77 12.68
CA ARG A 360 21.51 -5.37 13.98
C ARG A 360 20.51 -6.44 14.47
N ARG A 361 19.49 -6.76 13.67
CA ARG A 361 18.40 -7.68 14.03
C ARG A 361 18.09 -8.65 12.90
N GLU A 362 17.75 -9.89 13.24
CA GLU A 362 17.20 -10.87 12.31
C GLU A 362 15.66 -10.74 12.31
N ASP A 363 15.15 -9.69 11.68
CA ASP A 363 13.70 -9.47 11.52
C ASP A 363 13.31 -9.23 10.05
N GLY A 364 12.02 -9.00 9.79
CA GLY A 364 11.47 -8.78 8.44
C GLY A 364 12.11 -7.62 7.69
N THR A 365 12.74 -6.66 8.40
CA THR A 365 13.44 -5.51 7.80
C THR A 365 14.88 -5.82 7.40
N SER A 366 15.43 -6.98 7.80
CA SER A 366 16.83 -7.33 7.60
C SER A 366 17.27 -7.31 6.13
N GLN A 367 16.39 -7.75 5.22
CA GLN A 367 16.66 -7.66 3.79
C GLN A 367 16.74 -6.21 3.30
N ALA A 368 15.84 -5.35 3.77
CA ALA A 368 15.81 -3.94 3.36
C ALA A 368 17.06 -3.19 3.85
N PHE A 369 17.51 -3.44 5.08
CA PHE A 369 18.77 -2.86 5.58
C PHE A 369 19.99 -3.36 4.81
N ARG A 370 20.03 -4.65 4.42
CA ARG A 370 21.12 -5.16 3.56
C ARG A 370 21.15 -4.45 2.21
N LEU A 371 19.99 -4.30 1.56
CA LEU A 371 19.88 -3.56 0.30
C LEU A 371 20.27 -2.09 0.47
N ALA A 372 19.77 -1.43 1.51
CA ALA A 372 20.11 -0.04 1.82
C ALA A 372 21.60 0.15 2.11
N SER A 373 22.25 -0.80 2.79
CA SER A 373 23.70 -0.80 2.99
C SER A 373 24.44 -0.90 1.66
N SER A 374 24.01 -1.78 0.75
CA SER A 374 24.67 -1.95 -0.56
C SER A 374 24.58 -0.71 -1.45
N CYS A 375 23.57 0.15 -1.27
CA CYS A 375 23.50 1.44 -1.96
C CYS A 375 24.72 2.34 -1.68
N PHE A 376 25.44 2.13 -0.58
CA PHE A 376 26.63 2.90 -0.22
C PHE A 376 27.95 2.30 -0.73
N ASP A 377 27.94 1.14 -1.39
CA ASP A 377 29.16 0.44 -1.81
C ASP A 377 30.01 1.31 -2.75
N CYS A 378 29.41 1.89 -3.79
CA CYS A 378 30.10 2.79 -4.72
C CYS A 378 30.68 4.04 -4.01
N LEU A 379 29.95 4.60 -3.03
CA LEU A 379 30.44 5.74 -2.23
C LEU A 379 31.62 5.33 -1.32
N SER A 380 31.53 4.17 -0.68
CA SER A 380 32.59 3.61 0.16
C SER A 380 33.87 3.35 -0.65
N GLN A 381 33.74 2.74 -1.82
CA GLN A 381 34.84 2.50 -2.75
C GLN A 381 35.46 3.82 -3.25
N SER A 382 34.63 4.82 -3.53
CA SER A 382 35.10 6.16 -3.90
C SER A 382 35.97 6.80 -2.81
N LEU A 383 35.59 6.63 -1.54
CA LEU A 383 36.37 7.10 -0.39
C LEU A 383 37.72 6.37 -0.25
N ILE A 384 37.78 5.07 -0.60
CA ILE A 384 39.03 4.30 -0.65
C ILE A 384 40.00 4.90 -1.67
N ILE A 385 39.52 5.27 -2.87
CA ILE A 385 40.36 5.90 -3.90
C ILE A 385 40.89 7.26 -3.44
N LEU A 386 40.07 8.05 -2.75
CA LEU A 386 40.51 9.35 -2.22
C LEU A 386 41.54 9.21 -1.09
N SER A 387 41.52 8.11 -0.33
CA SER A 387 42.47 7.84 0.75
C SER A 387 43.71 7.02 0.31
N ALA A 388 43.70 6.50 -0.92
CA ALA A 388 44.77 5.67 -1.45
C ALA A 388 46.12 6.41 -1.55
N ASN A 389 47.20 5.65 -1.61
CA ASN A 389 48.54 6.21 -1.75
C ASN A 389 48.72 6.88 -3.12
N VAL A 390 49.45 8.00 -3.16
CA VAL A 390 49.73 8.76 -4.40
C VAL A 390 50.28 7.87 -5.53
N PRO A 391 51.28 6.98 -5.30
CA PRO A 391 51.77 6.10 -6.36
C PRO A 391 50.70 5.17 -6.96
N ILE A 392 49.79 4.67 -6.12
CA ILE A 392 48.68 3.81 -6.57
C ILE A 392 47.73 4.60 -7.47
N CYS A 393 47.41 5.83 -7.10
CA CYS A 393 46.56 6.70 -7.92
C CYS A 393 47.22 7.12 -9.23
N LEU A 394 48.54 7.34 -9.25
CA LEU A 394 49.28 7.60 -10.50
C LEU A 394 49.27 6.40 -11.44
N MET A 395 49.48 5.18 -10.92
CA MET A 395 49.36 3.95 -11.72
C MET A 395 47.95 3.78 -12.30
N LEU A 396 46.91 4.06 -11.51
CA LEU A 396 45.53 4.05 -11.99
C LEU A 396 45.30 5.11 -13.08
N GLN A 397 45.87 6.30 -12.93
CA GLN A 397 45.76 7.38 -13.91
C GLN A 397 46.47 7.05 -15.24
N GLU A 398 47.67 6.47 -15.18
CA GLU A 398 48.42 6.01 -16.36
C GLU A 398 47.68 4.88 -17.09
N SER A 399 47.16 3.92 -16.33
CA SER A 399 46.40 2.79 -16.88
C SER A 399 45.10 3.23 -17.55
N LEU A 400 44.49 4.34 -17.12
CA LEU A 400 43.31 4.94 -17.77
C LEU A 400 43.66 5.71 -19.07
N LEU A 401 44.91 6.15 -19.23
CA LEU A 401 45.38 6.90 -20.41
C LEU A 401 45.85 5.96 -21.52
N ASN A 402 46.37 4.79 -21.18
CA ASN A 402 46.81 3.77 -22.11
C ASN A 402 45.60 3.03 -22.72
N LYS A 403 45.13 3.51 -23.88
CA LYS A 403 44.00 2.92 -24.62
C LYS A 403 44.34 1.63 -25.38
N ASP A 404 45.61 1.25 -25.43
CA ASP A 404 46.13 0.20 -26.31
C ASP A 404 46.26 -1.19 -25.64
N GLU A 405 46.08 -1.29 -24.32
CA GLU A 405 46.00 -2.56 -23.58
C GLU A 405 44.62 -2.69 -22.90
N PRO A 406 44.01 -3.89 -22.89
CA PRO A 406 42.67 -4.08 -22.33
C PRO A 406 42.66 -3.73 -20.84
N ASN A 407 41.54 -3.18 -20.35
CA ASN A 407 41.24 -2.76 -18.96
C ASN A 407 41.51 -3.79 -17.82
N GLU A 408 42.16 -4.93 -18.08
CA GLU A 408 42.49 -5.97 -17.10
C GLU A 408 43.39 -5.46 -15.96
N ASP A 409 44.32 -4.54 -16.25
CA ASP A 409 45.20 -3.95 -15.23
C ASP A 409 44.46 -3.01 -14.27
N VAL A 410 43.53 -2.20 -14.77
CA VAL A 410 42.71 -1.31 -13.93
C VAL A 410 41.77 -2.12 -13.04
N GLY A 411 41.11 -3.13 -13.60
CA GLY A 411 40.18 -3.99 -12.86
C GLY A 411 40.88 -4.79 -11.75
N SER A 412 42.07 -5.36 -12.03
CA SER A 412 42.84 -6.10 -11.02
C SER A 412 43.36 -5.19 -9.90
N LEU A 413 43.82 -3.98 -10.23
CA LEU A 413 44.23 -2.98 -9.24
C LEU A 413 43.05 -2.51 -8.38
N LEU A 414 41.90 -2.22 -8.98
CA LEU A 414 40.69 -1.85 -8.24
C LEU A 414 40.21 -2.98 -7.32
N ASN A 415 40.22 -4.22 -7.78
CA ASN A 415 39.88 -5.38 -6.95
C ASN A 415 40.83 -5.53 -5.76
N SER A 416 42.13 -5.28 -5.95
CA SER A 416 43.13 -5.31 -4.86
C SER A 416 42.87 -4.26 -3.77
N LEU A 417 42.18 -3.16 -4.12
CA LEU A 417 41.80 -2.07 -3.23
C LEU A 417 40.38 -2.23 -2.67
N SER A 418 39.68 -3.34 -2.99
CA SER A 418 38.25 -3.50 -2.71
C SER A 418 37.38 -2.40 -3.34
N ALA A 419 37.75 -1.92 -4.53
CA ALA A 419 37.10 -0.84 -5.27
C ALA A 419 36.64 -1.25 -6.70
N GLY A 420 36.31 -2.54 -6.87
CA GLY A 420 36.05 -3.17 -8.17
C GLY A 420 34.76 -2.75 -8.89
N GLU A 421 33.84 -2.06 -8.23
CA GLU A 421 32.56 -1.63 -8.82
C GLU A 421 32.61 -0.23 -9.44
N LEU A 422 33.75 0.47 -9.30
CA LEU A 422 33.91 1.81 -9.84
C LEU A 422 34.05 1.77 -11.37
N THR A 423 33.19 2.53 -12.05
CA THR A 423 33.30 2.72 -13.50
C THR A 423 34.53 3.56 -13.85
N PRO A 424 35.14 3.37 -15.03
CA PRO A 424 36.31 4.16 -15.46
C PRO A 424 36.05 5.68 -15.47
N ASP A 425 34.85 6.12 -15.88
CA ASP A 425 34.46 7.54 -15.87
C ASP A 425 34.40 8.10 -14.44
N LEU A 426 33.82 7.35 -13.50
CA LEU A 426 33.78 7.76 -12.10
C LEU A 426 35.19 7.79 -11.48
N LEU A 427 36.02 6.78 -11.77
CA LEU A 427 37.42 6.74 -11.33
C LEU A 427 38.20 7.95 -11.83
N GLN A 428 38.06 8.32 -13.10
CA GLN A 428 38.70 9.50 -13.67
C GLN A 428 38.27 10.79 -12.95
N LYS A 429 36.98 10.94 -12.65
CA LYS A 429 36.46 12.08 -11.87
C LYS A 429 37.04 12.12 -10.45
N LEU A 430 37.13 10.98 -9.78
CA LEU A 430 37.72 10.87 -8.43
C LEU A 430 39.22 11.22 -8.41
N LEU A 431 39.98 10.81 -9.42
CA LEU A 431 41.39 11.18 -9.52
C LEU A 431 41.55 12.67 -9.80
N SER A 432 40.65 13.27 -10.59
CA SER A 432 40.70 14.70 -10.92
C SER A 432 40.50 15.64 -9.72
N VAL A 433 39.83 15.18 -8.66
CA VAL A 433 39.63 15.98 -7.46
C VAL A 433 40.81 15.94 -6.48
N ARG A 434 41.79 15.06 -6.72
CA ARG A 434 42.97 14.90 -5.87
C ARG A 434 44.06 15.92 -6.18
N THR A 435 44.23 16.86 -5.27
CA THR A 435 45.19 17.98 -5.38
C THR A 435 46.66 17.55 -5.38
N ASP A 436 46.98 16.42 -4.77
CA ASP A 436 48.33 15.86 -4.70
C ASP A 436 48.76 15.12 -5.97
N LEU A 437 47.82 14.74 -6.83
CA LEU A 437 48.07 14.23 -8.19
C LEU A 437 48.25 15.36 -9.22
N ILE A 438 47.56 16.48 -9.00
CA ILE A 438 47.66 17.66 -9.89
C ILE A 438 49.03 18.32 -9.77
N ARG A 439 49.63 18.33 -8.56
CA ARG A 439 50.92 18.97 -8.28
C ARG A 439 52.14 18.14 -8.70
N THR A 440 51.97 16.88 -9.11
CA THR A 440 53.08 15.99 -9.48
C THR A 440 53.51 16.12 -10.95
N TYR A 441 52.80 16.93 -11.75
CA TYR A 441 53.07 17.20 -13.18
C TYR A 441 53.62 18.61 -13.46
N SER A 442 54.02 19.37 -12.44
CA SER A 442 54.73 20.65 -12.54
C SER A 442 56.10 20.53 -11.90
#